data_AF-A0A3E0IYA8-F1
#
_entry.id   AF-A0A3E0IYA8-F1
#
_cell.length_a   1.000
_cell.length_b   1.000
_cell.length_c   1.000
_cell.angle_alpha   90.00
_cell.angle_beta   90.00
_cell.angle_gamma   90.00
#
_symmetry.space_group_name_H-M   'P 1'
#
loop_
_entity.id
_entity.type
_entity.pdbx_description
1 polymer ?
#
loop_
_entity_poly.entity_id
_entity_poly.type
_entity_poly.pdbx_seq_one_letter_code
_entity_poly.pdbx_strand_id
1 'polypeptide(L)' 'MVKSIRVQFVLILLAAIGFVINSFSFIEFTGEERFIPIRVLFYFIMIVSVFNAGMITQKYIDIRKKKKLSVLS' A
#
# COMPACT_ATOMS: atom_id res chain seq x y z
N MET A 1 -13.63 -8.40 1.57
CA MET A 1 -13.12 -7.18 2.22
C MET A 1 -12.71 -7.52 3.64
N VAL A 2 -11.41 -7.50 3.96
CA VAL A 2 -10.92 -7.95 5.28
C VAL A 2 -11.50 -7.06 6.38
N LYS A 3 -12.08 -7.66 7.41
CA LYS A 3 -12.97 -7.01 8.39
C LYS A 3 -12.29 -6.00 9.33
N SER A 4 -10.95 -5.98 9.39
CA SER A 4 -10.19 -5.17 10.37
C SER A 4 -9.22 -4.22 9.69
N ILE A 5 -9.35 -2.92 10.00
CA ILE A 5 -8.47 -1.83 9.51
C ILE A 5 -7.00 -2.07 9.89
N ARG A 6 -6.75 -2.70 11.04
CA ARG A 6 -5.39 -3.03 11.52
C ARG A 6 -4.76 -4.10 10.64
N VAL A 7 -5.54 -5.10 10.22
CA VAL A 7 -5.07 -6.16 9.32
C VAL A 7 -4.82 -5.61 7.92
N GLN A 8 -5.66 -4.70 7.43
CA GLN A 8 -5.43 -4.02 6.15
C GLN A 8 -4.11 -3.22 6.18
N PHE A 9 -3.82 -2.51 7.26
CA PHE A 9 -2.58 -1.76 7.41
C PHE A 9 -1.35 -2.68 7.43
N VAL A 10 -1.40 -3.79 8.17
CA VAL A 10 -0.32 -4.78 8.20
C VAL A 10 -0.09 -5.41 6.83
N LEU A 11 -1.15 -5.75 6.10
CA LEU A 11 -1.05 -6.29 4.74
C LEU A 11 -0.42 -5.29 3.77
N ILE A 12 -0.78 -4.01 3.86
CA ILE A 12 -0.18 -2.93 3.06
C ILE A 12 1.30 -2.76 3.40
N LEU A 13 1.67 -2.81 4.68
CA LEU A 13 3.06 -2.71 5.11
C LEU A 13 3.90 -3.89 4.60
N LEU A 14 3.39 -5.12 4.72
CA LEU A 14 4.05 -6.32 4.20
C LEU A 14 4.17 -6.28 2.67
N ALA A 15 3.15 -5.80 1.96
CA ALA A 15 3.21 -5.60 0.51
C ALA A 15 4.27 -4.56 0.11
N ALA A 16 4.38 -3.45 0.85
CA ALA A 16 5.40 -2.43 0.62
C ALA A 16 6.82 -2.96 0.87
N ILE A 17 7.04 -3.72 1.94
CA ILE A 17 8.35 -4.34 2.23
C ILE A 17 8.72 -5.38 1.16
N GLY A 18 7.79 -6.27 0.80
CA GLY A 18 8.01 -7.23 -0.28
C GLY A 18 8.31 -6.55 -1.62
N PHE A 19 7.67 -5.41 -1.88
CA PHE A 19 7.94 -4.60 -3.06
C PHE A 19 9.35 -3.99 -3.04
N VAL A 20 9.78 -3.40 -1.92
CA VAL A 20 11.15 -2.87 -1.77
C VAL A 20 12.17 -3.96 -2.05
N ILE A 21 12.02 -5.13 -1.43
CA ILE A 21 12.92 -6.28 -1.64
C ILE A 21 12.91 -6.72 -3.11
N ASN A 22 11.74 -6.79 -3.74
CA ASN A 22 11.60 -7.14 -5.15
C ASN A 22 12.27 -6.11 -6.07
N SER A 23 12.00 -4.81 -5.85
CA SER A 23 12.64 -3.73 -6.60
C SER A 23 14.15 -3.76 -6.48
N PHE A 24 14.70 -3.97 -5.27
CA PHE A 24 16.15 -4.10 -5.08
C PHE A 24 16.72 -5.39 -5.67
N SER A 25 15.96 -6.48 -5.73
CA SER A 25 16.38 -7.73 -6.40
C SER A 25 16.43 -7.58 -7.94
N PHE A 26 15.60 -6.70 -8.51
CA PHE A 26 15.62 -6.38 -9.95
C PHE A 26 16.60 -5.23 -10.32
N ILE A 27 17.32 -4.66 -9.35
CA ILE A 27 18.38 -3.66 -9.59
C ILE A 27 19.65 -4.30 -10.15
N GLU A 28 19.78 -5.64 -10.21
CA GLU A 28 20.69 -6.29 -11.16
C GLU A 28 20.20 -6.09 -12.60
N PHE A 29 20.46 -4.90 -13.13
CA PHE A 29 21.17 -4.56 -14.38
C PHE A 29 21.24 -5.55 -15.54
N THR A 30 20.30 -6.48 -15.68
CA THR A 30 20.08 -7.16 -16.95
C THR A 30 19.15 -6.26 -17.76
N GLY A 31 19.69 -5.60 -18.78
CA GLY A 31 18.93 -4.88 -19.80
C GLY A 31 18.05 -5.82 -20.65
N GLU A 32 17.54 -6.90 -20.06
CA GLU A 32 16.70 -7.88 -20.72
C GLU A 32 15.26 -7.37 -20.77
N GLU A 33 14.83 -7.07 -22.00
CA GLU A 33 13.48 -6.59 -22.33
C GLU A 33 12.37 -7.57 -21.91
N ARG A 34 12.71 -8.85 -21.70
CA ARG A 34 11.79 -9.91 -21.26
C ARG A 34 11.10 -9.60 -19.92
N PHE A 35 11.71 -8.78 -19.07
CA PHE A 35 11.17 -8.43 -17.75
C PHE A 35 10.39 -7.11 -17.72
N ILE A 36 10.29 -6.39 -18.84
CA ILE A 36 9.51 -5.13 -18.94
C ILE A 36 8.04 -5.31 -18.47
N PRO A 37 7.27 -6.31 -18.95
CA PRO A 37 5.87 -6.44 -18.55
C PRO A 37 5.69 -6.73 -17.05
N ILE A 38 6.58 -7.52 -16.45
CA ILE A 38 6.58 -7.78 -15.00
C ILE A 38 6.85 -6.49 -14.22
N ARG A 39 7.79 -5.65 -14.68
CA ARG A 39 8.11 -4.37 -14.03
C ARG A 39 6.91 -3.42 -14.08
N VAL A 40 6.25 -3.30 -15.23
CA VAL A 40 5.05 -2.45 -15.40
C VAL A 40 3.92 -2.91 -14.49
N LEU A 41 3.67 -4.22 -14.40
CA LEU A 41 2.66 -4.78 -13.50
C LEU A 41 2.97 -4.45 -12.02
N PHE A 42 4.23 -4.60 -11.61
CA PHE A 42 4.66 -4.27 -10.26
C PHE A 42 4.49 -2.78 -9.95
N TYR A 43 4.85 -1.87 -10.86
CA TYR A 43 4.58 -0.44 -10.69
C TYR A 43 3.09 -0.13 -10.58
N PHE A 44 2.24 -0.82 -11.34
CA PHE A 44 0.79 -0.66 -11.23
C PHE A 44 0.27 -1.10 -9.85
N ILE A 45 0.73 -2.25 -9.36
CA ILE A 45 0.40 -2.76 -8.01
C ILE A 45 0.88 -1.78 -6.93
N MET A 46 2.05 -1.16 -7.10
CA MET A 46 2.57 -0.12 -6.19
C MET A 46 1.64 1.10 -6.14
N ILE A 47 1.25 1.66 -7.30
CA ILE A 47 0.36 2.83 -7.36
C ILE A 47 -0.96 2.54 -6.65
N VAL A 48 -1.57 1.37 -6.92
CA VAL A 48 -2.82 0.95 -6.28
C VAL A 48 -2.64 0.76 -4.76
N SER A 49 -1.51 0.20 -4.33
CA SER A 49 -1.23 -0.02 -2.91
C SER A 49 -1.06 1.30 -2.14
N VAL A 50 -0.33 2.26 -2.70
CA VAL A 50 -0.15 3.60 -2.12
C VAL A 50 -1.48 4.35 -2.06
N PHE A 51 -2.27 4.28 -3.13
CA PHE A 51 -3.60 4.89 -3.17
C PHE A 51 -4.52 4.31 -2.07
N ASN A 52 -4.54 2.98 -1.93
CA ASN A 52 -5.32 2.31 -0.87
C ASN A 52 -4.83 2.69 0.54
N ALA A 53 -3.51 2.81 0.75
CA ALA A 53 -2.95 3.26 2.01
C ALA A 53 -3.40 4.69 2.37
N GLY A 54 -3.40 5.60 1.39
CA GLY A 54 -3.90 6.97 1.55
C GLY A 54 -5.39 7.00 1.91
N MET A 55 -6.23 6.25 1.19
CA MET A 55 -7.67 6.17 1.47
C MET A 55 -7.97 5.62 2.88
N ILE A 56 -7.25 4.59 3.31
CA ILE A 56 -7.40 4.01 4.66
C ILE A 56 -6.99 5.03 5.72
N THR A 57 -5.92 5.78 5.48
CA THR A 57 -5.45 6.84 6.38
C THR A 57 -6.49 7.95 6.52
N GLN A 58 -7.09 8.41 5.41
CA GLN A 58 -8.17 9.40 5.44
C GLN A 58 -9.38 8.89 6.23
N LYS A 59 -9.84 7.66 5.96
CA LYS A 59 -10.93 7.03 6.73
C LYS A 59 -10.62 6.96 8.22
N TYR A 60 -9.38 6.64 8.60
CA TYR A 60 -8.97 6.61 10.01
C TYR A 60 -9.04 7.99 10.66
N ILE A 61 -8.59 9.05 9.98
CA ILE A 61 -8.66 10.43 10.45
C ILE A 61 -10.12 10.86 10.66
N ASP A 62 -10.99 10.56 9.69
CA ASP A 62 -12.42 10.92 9.77
C ASP A 62 -13.12 10.22 10.95
N ILE A 63 -12.85 8.93 11.16
CA ILE A 63 -13.39 8.18 12.30
C ILE A 63 -12.92 8.80 13.62
N ARG A 64 -11.65 9.17 13.73
CA ARG A 64 -11.12 9.85 14.93
C ARG A 64 -11.76 11.23 15.14
N LYS A 65 -11.96 12.01 14.08
CA LYS A 65 -12.58 13.33 14.16
C LYS A 65 -14.03 13.24 14.62
N LYS A 66 -14.81 12.29 14.08
CA LYS A 66 -16.19 12.00 14.52
C LYS A 66 -16.25 11.55 15.98
N LYS A 67 -15.36 10.63 16.39
CA LYS A 67 -15.29 10.15 17.79
C LYS A 67 -14.93 11.27 18.78
N LYS A 68 -14.09 12.23 18.37
CA LYS A 68 -13.76 13.39 19.20
C LYS A 68 -14.96 14.33 19.37
N LEU A 69 -15.71 14.60 18.31
CA LEU A 69 -16.94 15.42 18.39
C LEU A 69 -18.00 14.79 19.30
N SER A 70 -18.21 13.48 19.24
CA SER A 70 -19.24 12.80 20.05
C SER A 70 -18.92 12.72 21.54
N VAL A 71 -17.68 13.00 21.95
CA VAL A 71 -17.27 13.03 23.37
C VAL A 71 -17.35 14.46 23.93
N LEU A 72 -17.45 15.46 23.07
CA LEU A 72 -17.53 16.89 23.42
C LEU A 72 -18.97 17.43 23.40
N SER A 73 -19.94 16.66 22.88
CA SER A 73 -21.38 16.92 22.91
C SER A 73 -22.04 16.19 24.07
#